data_AF-G0NPM9-F1
#
_entry.id   AF-G0NPM9-F1
#
_cell.length_a   1.000
_cell.length_b   1.000
_cell.length_c   1.000
_cell.angle_alpha   90.00
_cell.angle_beta   90.00
_cell.angle_gamma   90.00
#
_symmetry.space_group_name_H-M   'P 1'
#
loop_
_entity.id
_entity.type
_entity.pdbx_description
1 polymer ?
#
loop_
_entity_poly.entity_id
_entity_poly.type
_entity_poly.pdbx_seq_one_letter_code
_entity_poly.pdbx_strand_id
1 'polypeptide(L)'
;MGDVHEECLTKWVTMSNKKNCEICQSPYAKSGAQFKPFKEWSKPGYNIKNMLHVLLIIVLALLIAYVWIVMEERLFRERVIQKDMYSRPDDTGRIFLIIILSLAILNNLYTLLMDMIMYLRKQRRIRFIDKHPTQ
;
A
#
# COMPACT_ATOMS: atom_id res chain seq x y z
N MET A 1 11.02 -12.55 -40.88
CA MET A 1 11.44 -13.08 -39.56
C MET A 1 10.17 -13.28 -38.75
N GLY A 2 10.01 -14.42 -38.08
CA GLY A 2 8.75 -14.76 -37.42
C GLY A 2 8.46 -13.83 -36.24
N ASP A 3 7.25 -13.30 -36.18
CA ASP A 3 6.79 -12.50 -35.06
C ASP A 3 6.70 -13.39 -33.82
N VAL A 4 7.57 -13.13 -32.84
CA VAL A 4 7.49 -13.78 -31.52
C VAL A 4 6.51 -12.97 -30.68
N HIS A 5 5.47 -13.62 -30.15
CA HIS A 5 4.56 -12.96 -29.21
C HIS A 5 5.34 -12.40 -28.02
N GLU A 6 5.03 -11.15 -27.63
CA GLU A 6 5.68 -10.47 -26.50
C GLU A 6 5.58 -11.30 -25.21
N GLU A 7 4.47 -12.03 -25.00
CA GLU A 7 4.27 -12.91 -23.85
C GLU A 7 5.24 -14.10 -23.84
N CYS A 8 5.44 -14.74 -24.99
CA CYS A 8 6.38 -15.85 -25.14
C CYS A 8 7.83 -15.38 -24.91
N LEU A 9 8.18 -14.21 -25.47
CA LEU A 9 9.49 -13.60 -25.26
C LEU A 9 9.71 -13.24 -23.78
N THR A 10 8.70 -12.64 -23.14
CA THR A 10 8.76 -12.30 -21.71
C THR A 10 8.96 -13.53 -20.85
N LYS A 11 8.20 -14.61 -21.09
CA LYS A 11 8.30 -15.85 -20.34
C LYS A 11 9.68 -16.50 -20.51
N TRP A 12 10.17 -16.57 -21.74
CA TRP A 12 11.50 -17.12 -22.03
C TRP A 12 12.62 -16.31 -21.37
N VAL A 13 12.65 -14.98 -21.52
CA VAL A 13 13.66 -14.11 -20.88
C VAL A 13 13.62 -14.22 -19.35
N THR A 14 12.42 -14.33 -18.78
CA THR A 14 12.24 -14.47 -17.33
C THR A 14 12.75 -15.82 -16.82
N MET A 15 12.53 -16.91 -17.58
CA MET A 15 13.00 -18.25 -17.23
C MET A 15 14.50 -18.43 -17.47
N SER A 16 15.04 -17.88 -18.56
CA SER A 16 16.45 -18.04 -18.95
C SER A 16 17.39 -17.09 -18.20
N ASN A 17 16.84 -16.05 -17.56
CA ASN A 17 17.58 -14.98 -16.88
C ASN A 17 18.62 -14.28 -17.78
N LYS A 18 18.46 -14.36 -19.11
CA LYS A 18 19.37 -13.73 -20.08
C LYS A 18 18.97 -12.29 -20.35
N LYS A 19 19.97 -11.39 -20.30
CA LYS A 19 19.77 -9.95 -20.53
C LYS A 19 19.93 -9.53 -22.00
N ASN A 20 20.53 -10.40 -22.81
CA ASN A 20 20.87 -10.17 -24.20
C ASN A 20 20.17 -11.20 -25.09
N CYS A 21 19.85 -10.79 -26.31
CA CYS A 21 19.36 -11.69 -27.35
C CYS A 21 20.45 -12.71 -27.73
N GLU A 22 20.10 -13.99 -27.85
CA GLU A 22 21.08 -15.02 -28.23
C GLU A 22 21.54 -14.92 -29.69
N ILE A 23 20.69 -14.37 -30.56
CA ILE A 23 20.94 -14.29 -32.00
C ILE A 23 21.82 -13.08 -32.31
N CYS A 24 21.42 -11.88 -31.86
CA CYS A 24 22.11 -10.64 -32.21
C CYS A 24 22.96 -10.05 -31.07
N GLN A 25 23.03 -10.71 -29.92
CA GLN A 25 23.78 -10.28 -28.71
C GLN A 25 23.38 -8.90 -28.17
N SER A 26 22.35 -8.25 -28.74
CA SER A 26 21.92 -6.92 -28.31
C SER A 26 21.14 -7.02 -26.99
N PRO A 27 21.30 -6.02 -26.09
CA PRO A 27 20.57 -5.99 -24.83
C PRO A 27 19.09 -5.71 -25.09
N TYR A 28 18.22 -6.54 -24.52
CA TYR A 28 16.77 -6.36 -24.60
C TYR A 28 16.39 -4.95 -24.09
N ALA A 29 15.70 -4.18 -24.94
CA ALA A 29 15.20 -2.87 -24.54
C ALA A 29 13.93 -3.05 -23.71
N LYS A 30 13.99 -2.69 -22.43
CA LYS A 30 12.82 -2.71 -21.55
C LYS A 30 12.24 -1.30 -21.52
N SER A 31 10.98 -1.15 -21.93
CA SER A 31 10.23 0.12 -21.84
C SER A 31 10.04 0.58 -20.40
N GLY A 32 10.02 -0.39 -19.49
CA GLY A 32 9.57 -0.22 -18.11
C GLY A 32 8.67 -1.40 -17.71
N ALA A 33 8.12 -1.31 -16.50
CA ALA A 33 7.15 -2.27 -16.00
C ALA A 33 5.73 -1.75 -16.28
N GLN A 34 4.95 -2.49 -17.08
CA GLN A 34 3.53 -2.20 -17.32
C GLN A 34 2.68 -3.11 -16.44
N PHE A 35 1.51 -2.67 -16.00
CA PHE A 35 0.56 -3.59 -15.36
C PHE A 35 0.01 -4.58 -16.39
N LYS A 36 -0.23 -5.82 -15.95
CA LYS A 36 -0.98 -6.80 -16.74
C LYS A 36 -2.38 -6.25 -17.06
N PRO A 37 -3.01 -6.66 -18.17
CA PRO A 37 -4.42 -6.42 -18.42
C PRO A 37 -5.26 -6.91 -17.23
N PHE A 38 -6.31 -6.17 -16.84
CA PHE A 38 -7.11 -6.49 -15.65
C PHE A 38 -7.67 -7.93 -15.64
N LYS A 39 -7.92 -8.52 -16.82
CA LYS A 39 -8.39 -9.91 -16.96
C LYS A 39 -7.36 -10.96 -16.50
N GLU A 40 -6.07 -10.62 -16.52
CA GLU A 40 -4.97 -11.50 -16.11
C GLU A 40 -4.52 -11.26 -14.65
N TRP A 41 -5.21 -10.38 -13.92
CA TRP A 41 -4.84 -10.10 -12.53
C TRP A 41 -5.12 -11.31 -11.66
N SER A 42 -4.15 -11.70 -10.84
CA SER A 42 -4.38 -12.75 -9.85
C SER A 42 -5.41 -12.26 -8.85
N LYS A 43 -6.48 -13.02 -8.57
CA LYS A 43 -7.46 -12.64 -7.55
C LYS A 43 -6.76 -12.31 -6.22
N PRO A 44 -7.15 -11.24 -5.52
CA PRO A 44 -6.62 -10.97 -4.19
C PRO A 44 -6.98 -12.16 -3.30
N GLY A 45 -5.96 -12.83 -2.76
CA GLY A 45 -6.15 -13.96 -1.86
C GLY A 45 -6.79 -13.48 -0.55
N TYR A 46 -7.66 -14.30 0.03
CA TYR A 46 -8.20 -14.02 1.36
C TYR A 46 -7.06 -14.07 2.39
N ASN A 47 -6.70 -12.90 2.95
CA ASN A 47 -5.65 -12.80 3.96
C ASN A 47 -6.29 -12.43 5.31
N ILE A 48 -6.40 -13.42 6.19
CA ILE A 48 -6.94 -13.25 7.56
C ILE A 48 -6.19 -12.15 8.32
N LYS A 49 -4.88 -11.99 8.09
CA LYS A 49 -4.09 -10.92 8.72
C LYS A 49 -4.62 -9.54 8.34
N ASN A 50 -4.97 -9.33 7.08
CA ASN A 50 -5.49 -8.04 6.61
C ASN A 50 -6.87 -7.76 7.20
N MET A 51 -7.70 -8.81 7.34
CA MET A 51 -8.99 -8.70 8.04
C MET A 51 -8.81 -8.31 9.50
N LEU A 52 -7.83 -8.90 10.20
CA LEU A 52 -7.50 -8.52 11.58
C LEU A 52 -7.00 -7.08 11.68
N HIS A 53 -6.14 -6.62 10.76
CA HIS A 53 -5.71 -5.21 10.73
C HIS A 53 -6.88 -4.24 10.53
N VAL A 54 -7.83 -4.56 9.64
CA VAL A 54 -9.04 -3.75 9.44
C VAL A 54 -9.91 -3.73 10.70
N LEU A 55 -10.14 -4.89 11.31
CA LEU A 55 -10.89 -4.98 12.58
C LEU A 55 -10.21 -4.17 13.69
N LEU A 56 -8.90 -4.27 13.83
CA LEU A 56 -8.12 -3.49 14.80
C LEU A 56 -8.27 -1.99 14.57
N ILE A 57 -8.22 -1.53 13.32
CA ILE A 57 -8.44 -0.11 13.00
C ILE A 57 -9.82 0.35 13.45
N ILE A 58 -10.86 -0.46 13.20
CA ILE A 58 -12.24 -0.13 13.62
C ILE A 58 -12.31 -0.02 15.14
N VAL A 59 -11.78 -1.00 15.87
CA VAL A 59 -11.79 -0.98 17.35
C VAL A 59 -11.02 0.22 17.90
N LEU A 60 -9.83 0.50 17.38
CA LEU A 60 -9.03 1.65 17.82
C LEU A 60 -9.73 2.98 17.51
N ALA A 61 -10.41 3.09 16.37
CA ALA A 61 -11.19 4.28 16.02
C ALA A 61 -12.37 4.48 16.98
N LEU A 62 -13.07 3.41 17.37
CA LEU A 62 -14.14 3.46 18.37
C LEU A 62 -13.60 3.89 19.75
N LEU A 63 -12.41 3.42 20.14
CA LEU A 63 -11.77 3.87 21.38
C LEU A 63 -11.42 5.36 21.35
N ILE A 64 -10.90 5.87 20.24
CA ILE A 64 -10.63 7.31 20.08
C ILE A 64 -11.94 8.10 20.16
N ALA A 65 -12.99 7.66 19.46
CA ALA A 65 -14.30 8.31 19.50
C ALA A 65 -14.87 8.33 20.92
N TYR A 66 -14.72 7.23 21.67
CA TYR A 66 -15.12 7.18 23.08
C TYR A 66 -14.36 8.20 23.94
N VAL A 67 -13.03 8.25 23.84
CA VAL A 67 -12.22 9.22 24.61
C VAL A 67 -12.60 10.65 24.21
N TRP A 68 -12.89 10.89 22.94
CA TRP A 68 -13.33 12.19 22.45
C TRP A 68 -14.67 12.63 23.06
N ILE A 69 -15.66 11.75 23.08
CA ILE A 69 -16.96 12.00 23.72
C ILE A 69 -16.77 12.32 25.21
N VAL A 70 -15.93 11.57 25.92
CA VAL A 70 -15.64 11.85 27.35
C VAL A 70 -14.98 13.22 27.54
N MET A 71 -14.13 13.65 26.61
CA MET A 71 -13.54 15.00 26.66
C MET A 71 -14.58 16.09 26.39
N GLU A 72 -15.52 15.84 25.49
CA GLU A 72 -16.64 16.74 25.19
C GLU A 72 -17.58 16.90 26.39
N GLU A 73 -18.00 15.79 27.01
CA GLU A 73 -18.84 15.80 28.23
C GLU A 73 -18.17 16.57 29.39
N ARG A 74 -16.84 16.51 29.48
CA ARG A 74 -16.06 17.24 30.49
C ARG A 74 -15.78 18.69 30.10
N LEU A 75 -16.45 19.18 29.07
CA LEU A 75 -16.35 20.54 28.54
C LEU A 75 -14.90 20.94 28.25
N PHE A 76 -14.06 19.98 27.83
CA PHE A 76 -12.63 20.21 27.66
C PHE A 76 -12.36 21.38 26.70
N ARG A 77 -13.09 21.44 25.58
CA ARG A 77 -12.98 22.52 24.59
C ARG A 77 -13.30 23.88 25.20
N GLU A 78 -14.41 24.01 25.91
CA GLU A 78 -14.78 25.30 26.53
C GLU A 78 -13.80 25.69 27.63
N ARG A 79 -13.35 24.72 28.43
CA ARG A 79 -12.45 24.96 29.56
C ARG A 79 -11.04 25.38 29.11
N VAL A 80 -10.44 24.61 28.22
CA VAL A 80 -9.03 24.76 27.86
C VAL A 80 -8.85 25.66 26.64
N ILE A 81 -9.73 25.56 25.63
CA ILE A 81 -9.56 26.32 24.38
C ILE A 81 -10.21 27.70 24.46
N GLN A 82 -11.41 27.82 25.04
CA GLN A 82 -12.11 29.12 25.09
C GLN A 82 -11.73 29.96 26.32
N LYS A 83 -11.60 29.31 27.48
CA LYS A 83 -11.32 29.99 28.75
C LYS A 83 -9.85 29.99 29.16
N ASP A 84 -8.98 29.42 28.34
CA ASP A 84 -7.53 29.33 28.54
C ASP A 84 -7.13 28.82 29.95
N MET A 85 -7.93 27.89 30.49
CA MET A 85 -7.64 27.29 31.79
C MET A 85 -6.58 26.20 31.65
N TYR A 86 -5.74 26.07 32.68
CA TYR A 86 -4.73 25.00 32.75
C TYR A 86 -5.36 23.61 32.57
N SER A 87 -4.71 22.81 31.71
CA SER A 87 -5.07 21.41 31.49
C SER A 87 -4.94 20.61 32.78
N ARG A 88 -5.97 19.81 33.09
CA ARG A 88 -5.90 18.87 34.22
C ARG A 88 -4.99 17.69 33.86
N PRO A 89 -4.36 17.02 34.84
CA PRO A 89 -3.59 15.80 34.59
C PRO A 89 -4.37 14.74 33.80
N ASP A 90 -5.67 14.58 34.10
CA ASP A 90 -6.57 13.69 33.38
C ASP A 90 -6.73 14.04 31.89
N ASP A 91 -6.75 15.34 31.57
CA ASP A 91 -6.94 15.82 30.20
C ASP A 91 -5.67 15.57 29.37
N THR A 92 -4.49 15.80 29.97
CA THR A 92 -3.19 15.45 29.38
C THR A 92 -3.07 13.94 29.15
N GLY A 93 -3.53 13.13 30.10
CA GLY A 93 -3.56 11.67 29.94
C GLY A 93 -4.43 11.20 28.78
N ARG A 94 -5.62 11.79 28.59
CA ARG A 94 -6.51 11.48 27.45
C ARG A 94 -5.92 11.91 26.11
N ILE A 95 -5.27 13.07 26.05
CA ILE A 95 -4.58 13.53 24.83
C ILE A 95 -3.47 12.54 24.47
N PHE A 96 -2.65 12.13 25.44
CA PHE A 96 -1.59 11.15 25.22
C PHE A 96 -2.14 9.80 24.76
N LEU A 97 -3.25 9.35 25.34
CA LEU A 97 -3.95 8.14 24.92
C LEU A 97 -4.43 8.24 23.46
N ILE A 98 -5.07 9.35 23.06
CA ILE A 98 -5.49 9.58 21.67
C ILE A 98 -4.29 9.51 20.72
N ILE A 99 -3.15 10.11 21.10
CA ILE A 99 -1.92 10.07 20.28
C ILE A 99 -1.44 8.63 20.09
N ILE A 100 -1.36 7.84 21.16
CA ILE A 100 -0.94 6.44 21.08
C ILE A 100 -1.89 5.62 20.20
N LEU A 101 -3.19 5.76 20.39
CA LEU A 101 -4.19 5.05 19.59
C LEU A 101 -4.12 5.45 18.11
N SER A 102 -3.89 6.74 17.83
CA SER A 102 -3.73 7.25 16.46
C SER A 102 -2.47 6.67 15.79
N LEU A 103 -1.35 6.59 16.52
CA LEU A 103 -0.13 5.95 16.03
C LEU A 103 -0.35 4.47 15.74
N ALA A 104 -1.11 3.77 16.58
CA ALA A 104 -1.47 2.37 16.35
C ALA A 104 -2.32 2.21 15.07
N ILE A 105 -3.28 3.09 14.81
CA ILE A 105 -4.05 3.11 13.55
C ILE A 105 -3.13 3.33 12.36
N LEU A 106 -2.24 4.34 12.42
CA LEU A 106 -1.29 4.64 11.35
C LEU A 106 -0.40 3.44 11.02
N ASN A 107 0.08 2.72 12.04
CA ASN A 107 0.90 1.52 11.83
C ASN A 107 0.13 0.39 11.11
N ASN A 108 -1.14 0.16 11.48
CA ASN A 108 -1.99 -0.82 10.82
C ASN A 108 -2.30 -0.40 9.37
N LEU A 109 -2.60 0.89 9.13
CA LEU A 109 -2.80 1.42 7.78
C LEU A 109 -1.55 1.28 6.92
N TYR A 110 -0.38 1.57 7.46
CA TYR A 110 0.89 1.40 6.77
C TYR A 110 1.11 -0.05 6.34
N THR A 111 0.82 -1.00 7.23
CA THR A 111 0.95 -2.44 6.94
C THR A 111 0.03 -2.85 5.79
N LEU A 112 -1.25 -2.45 5.82
CA LEU A 112 -2.21 -2.72 4.76
C LEU A 112 -1.81 -2.09 3.42
N LEU A 113 -1.29 -0.85 3.46
CA LEU A 113 -0.79 -0.17 2.27
C LEU A 113 0.41 -0.89 1.67
N MET A 114 1.35 -1.35 2.50
CA MET A 114 2.52 -2.10 2.02
C MET A 114 2.10 -3.42 1.37
N ASP A 115 1.16 -4.15 1.95
CA ASP A 115 0.61 -5.36 1.35
C ASP A 115 -0.09 -5.07 0.01
N MET A 116 -0.85 -3.97 -0.07
CA MET A 116 -1.46 -3.53 -1.32
C MET A 116 -0.40 -3.18 -2.38
N ILE A 117 0.67 -2.46 -2.01
CA ILE A 117 1.78 -2.12 -2.91
C ILE A 117 2.47 -3.40 -3.39
N MET A 118 2.73 -4.37 -2.51
CA MET A 118 3.33 -5.65 -2.89
C MET A 118 2.43 -6.42 -3.86
N TYR A 119 1.12 -6.44 -3.61
CA TYR A 119 0.15 -7.02 -4.53
C TYR A 119 0.18 -6.33 -5.90
N LEU A 120 0.18 -4.99 -5.95
CA LEU A 120 0.26 -4.23 -7.20
C LEU A 120 1.57 -4.50 -7.94
N ARG A 121 2.71 -4.59 -7.22
CA ARG A 121 4.00 -4.97 -7.81
C ARG A 121 3.94 -6.34 -8.47
N LYS A 122 3.25 -7.32 -7.85
CA LYS A 122 3.03 -8.65 -8.44
C LYS A 122 2.22 -8.62 -9.74
N GLN A 123 1.37 -7.62 -9.93
CA GLN A 123 0.60 -7.45 -11.18
C GLN A 123 1.39 -6.80 -12.32
N ARG A 124 2.66 -6.44 -12.13
CA ARG A 124 3.48 -5.85 -13.19
C ARG A 124 4.11 -6.93 -14.09
N ARG A 125 4.20 -6.64 -15.39
CA ARG A 125 4.93 -7.39 -16.43
C ARG A 125 5.96 -6.50 -17.11
N ILE A 126 7.04 -7.10 -17.61
CA ILE A 126 8.06 -6.40 -18.39
C ILE A 126 7.48 -6.16 -19.78
N ARG A 127 7.55 -4.92 -20.28
CA ARG A 127 7.22 -4.59 -21.67
C ARG A 127 8.51 -4.41 -22.47
N PHE A 128 8.61 -5.10 -23.60
CA PHE A 128 9.77 -4.98 -24.50
C PHE A 128 9.49 -3.92 -25.57
N ILE A 129 10.52 -3.17 -25.98
CA ILE A 129 10.45 -2.25 -27.12
C ILE A 129 11.36 -2.79 -28.23
N ASP A 130 10.87 -2.77 -29.46
CA ASP A 130 11.71 -3.02 -30.62
C ASP A 130 12.71 -1.87 -30.83
N LYS A 131 14.00 -2.19 -30.71
CA LYS A 131 15.11 -1.25 -30.99
C LYS A 131 15.35 -1.05 -32.48
N HIS A 132 14.87 -1.95 -33.32
CA HIS A 132 15.01 -1.89 -34.76
C HIS A 132 13.62 -1.76 -35.38
N PRO A 133 13.06 -0.54 -35.48
CA PRO A 133 11.90 -0.33 -36.34
C PRO A 133 12.30 -0.77 -37.74
N THR A 134 11.58 -1.75 -38.28
CA THR A 134 11.69 -2.14 -39.69
C THR A 134 11.51 -0.90 -40.55
N GLN A 135 12.60 -0.45 -41.18
CA GLN A 135 12.55 0.42 -42.37
C GLN A 135 12.14 -0.42 -43.57
#